data_AF-A0A848K9H9-F1
#
_entry.id   AF-A0A848K9H9-F1
#
_cell.length_a   1.000
_cell.length_b   1.000
_cell.length_c   1.000
_cell.angle_alpha   90.00
_cell.angle_beta   90.00
_cell.angle_gamma   90.00
#
_symmetry.space_group_name_H-M   'P 1'
#
loop_
_entity.id
_entity.type
_entity.pdbx_description
1 polymer ?
#
loop_
_entity_poly.entity_id
_entity_poly.type
_entity_poly.pdbx_seq_one_letter_code
_entity_poly.pdbx_strand_id
1 'polypeptide(L)'
;MTNEVVVIGAGVIGLSSALELVRAGKRVTVIADRKPAETVSAVAAAIWEPYDAFPRDMVLRWSLDALTTFNELAADPSTGVHLREGVNLQREADKHAWWAGGVVAARPASPDELPDGAISGEVCTLPVITMPVYLEWLLQRCSESGVTFEWRSLASLDEVGHGDCPIVVAAGLRAGELVAGEKLVPVRGQIVRLANPGLTRWYIDEDNPSGTTYIIPRVDDVICGGTNEPGVTVADADPVVAEAILARARRLEPMLEQAEVLADVVGFRPGRESVRLDATEYSDRRVVHCYGHGGAGVTTSWGAARDVVRLVDGKPIENSDSSNFSRSTT
;
A
#
# COMPACT_ATOMS: atom_id res chain seq x y z
N MET A 1 -24.28 12.99 17.89
CA MET A 1 -22.87 12.66 17.58
C MET A 1 -22.24 13.91 16.99
N THR A 2 -21.05 14.27 17.46
CA THR A 2 -20.28 15.38 16.89
C THR A 2 -19.98 15.06 15.41
N ASN A 3 -19.97 16.09 14.56
CA ASN A 3 -19.64 15.92 13.15
C ASN A 3 -18.12 16.01 12.89
N GLU A 4 -17.33 16.07 13.96
CA GLU A 4 -15.87 16.22 13.93
C GLU A 4 -15.21 14.86 14.13
N VAL A 5 -14.12 14.63 13.42
CA VAL A 5 -13.31 13.42 13.52
C VAL A 5 -11.84 13.82 13.45
N VAL A 6 -11.01 13.24 14.32
CA VAL A 6 -9.56 13.40 14.21
C VAL A 6 -8.97 12.14 13.59
N VAL A 7 -8.11 12.30 12.59
CA VAL A 7 -7.32 11.22 11.99
C VAL A 7 -5.85 11.40 12.40
N ILE A 8 -5.25 10.36 12.97
CA ILE A 8 -3.83 10.35 13.33
C ILE A 8 -3.05 9.64 12.23
N GLY A 9 -2.18 10.38 11.54
CA GLY A 9 -1.32 9.87 10.47
C GLY A 9 -1.69 10.44 9.09
N ALA A 10 -0.65 10.82 8.34
CA ALA A 10 -0.77 11.40 6.98
C ALA A 10 -0.10 10.51 5.91
N GLY A 11 -0.03 9.20 6.15
CA GLY A 11 0.30 8.22 5.11
C GLY A 11 -0.92 7.91 4.22
N VAL A 12 -0.77 6.96 3.29
CA VAL A 12 -1.82 6.63 2.32
C VAL A 12 -3.14 6.22 2.99
N ILE A 13 -3.09 5.47 4.10
CA ILE A 13 -4.28 5.07 4.86
C ILE A 13 -4.97 6.30 5.46
N GLY A 14 -4.23 7.11 6.23
CA GLY A 14 -4.79 8.27 6.92
C GLY A 14 -5.38 9.32 5.96
N LEU A 15 -4.69 9.63 4.85
CA LEU A 15 -5.20 10.59 3.86
C LEU A 15 -6.44 10.05 3.12
N SER A 16 -6.44 8.77 2.74
CA SER A 16 -7.61 8.15 2.09
C SER A 16 -8.81 8.13 3.06
N SER A 17 -8.59 7.77 4.33
CA SER A 17 -9.61 7.83 5.38
C SER A 17 -10.13 9.25 5.59
N ALA A 18 -9.26 10.26 5.65
CA ALA A 18 -9.67 11.65 5.82
C ALA A 18 -10.57 12.12 4.68
N LEU A 19 -10.23 11.77 3.42
CA LEU A 19 -11.05 12.14 2.27
C LEU A 19 -12.42 11.44 2.26
N GLU A 20 -12.46 10.13 2.55
CA GLU A 20 -13.72 9.38 2.67
C GLU A 20 -14.61 9.92 3.80
N LEU A 21 -14.02 10.31 4.94
CA LEU A 21 -14.75 10.94 6.04
C LEU A 21 -15.34 12.29 5.64
N VAL A 22 -14.59 13.13 4.91
CA VAL A 22 -15.12 14.40 4.41
C VAL A 22 -16.24 14.16 3.39
N ARG A 23 -16.09 13.18 2.49
CA ARG A 23 -17.17 12.76 1.55
C ARG A 23 -18.42 12.29 2.28
N ALA A 24 -18.26 11.66 3.44
CA ALA A 24 -19.36 11.29 4.34
C ALA A 24 -19.91 12.46 5.19
N GLY A 25 -19.46 13.69 4.92
CA GLY A 25 -19.96 14.91 5.55
C GLY A 25 -19.32 15.25 6.89
N LYS A 26 -18.22 14.58 7.29
CA LYS A 26 -17.49 14.88 8.53
C LYS A 26 -16.59 16.10 8.36
N ARG A 27 -16.37 16.85 9.45
CA ARG A 27 -15.28 17.81 9.59
C ARG A 27 -14.06 17.06 10.10
N VAL A 28 -12.94 17.13 9.39
CA VAL A 28 -11.78 16.29 9.67
C VAL A 28 -10.55 17.15 10.00
N THR A 29 -9.88 16.79 11.09
CA THR A 29 -8.53 17.26 11.40
C THR A 29 -7.57 16.08 11.30
N VAL A 30 -6.48 16.21 10.54
CA VAL A 30 -5.39 15.24 10.47
C VAL A 30 -4.25 15.72 11.35
N ILE A 31 -3.83 14.89 12.30
CA ILE A 31 -2.64 15.12 13.14
C ILE A 31 -1.56 14.14 12.71
N ALA A 32 -0.38 14.64 12.34
CA ALA A 32 0.74 13.80 11.93
C ALA A 32 2.08 14.42 12.29
N ASP A 33 3.07 13.59 12.62
CA ASP A 33 4.44 14.02 12.94
C ASP A 33 5.30 14.28 11.70
N ARG A 34 4.85 13.80 10.54
CA ARG A 34 5.57 13.83 9.27
C ARG A 34 4.64 14.21 8.14
N LYS A 35 5.17 14.94 7.17
CA LYS A 35 4.45 15.21 5.92
C LYS A 35 4.37 13.94 5.07
N PRO A 36 3.41 13.82 4.14
CA PRO A 36 3.20 12.60 3.35
C PRO A 36 4.46 12.10 2.63
N ALA A 37 5.27 13.02 2.09
CA ALA A 37 6.53 12.72 1.41
C ALA A 37 7.61 12.07 2.32
N GLU A 38 7.48 12.19 3.65
CA GLU A 38 8.42 11.67 4.65
C GLU A 38 7.92 10.36 5.30
N THR A 39 6.78 9.85 4.83
CA THR A 39 6.17 8.62 5.35
C THR A 39 6.66 7.39 4.60
N VAL A 40 6.48 6.20 5.20
CA VAL A 40 6.72 4.92 4.52
C VAL A 40 5.91 4.78 3.21
N SER A 41 4.76 5.46 3.11
CA SER A 41 3.95 5.43 1.89
C SER A 41 4.72 6.03 0.69
N ALA A 42 5.57 7.03 0.90
CA ALA A 42 6.33 7.67 -0.19
C ALA A 42 7.41 6.76 -0.78
N VAL A 43 7.89 5.78 0.00
CA VAL A 43 8.93 4.82 -0.39
C VAL A 43 8.35 3.62 -1.13
N ALA A 44 7.05 3.34 -0.99
CA ALA A 44 6.42 2.17 -1.59
C ALA A 44 6.56 2.16 -3.13
N ALA A 45 6.61 0.96 -3.72
CA ALA A 45 6.89 0.78 -5.14
C ALA A 45 5.88 1.51 -6.07
N ALA A 46 4.61 1.72 -5.74
CA ALA A 46 3.69 0.67 -5.39
C ALA A 46 2.97 0.22 -6.69
N ILE A 47 2.74 -1.07 -6.82
CA ILE A 47 1.77 -1.62 -7.76
C ILE A 47 0.56 -2.08 -6.95
N TRP A 48 -0.64 -2.04 -7.53
CA TRP A 48 -1.80 -2.68 -6.93
C TRP A 48 -1.56 -4.19 -6.93
N GLU A 49 -1.16 -4.72 -5.77
CA GLU A 49 -1.04 -6.15 -5.53
C GLU A 49 -1.20 -6.38 -4.02
N PRO A 50 -2.10 -7.27 -3.57
CA PRO A 50 -2.21 -7.63 -2.16
C PRO A 50 -1.01 -8.47 -1.71
N TYR A 51 -0.03 -7.85 -1.05
CA TYR A 51 1.18 -8.52 -0.56
C TYR A 51 1.18 -8.72 0.97
N ASP A 52 1.35 -9.98 1.38
CA ASP A 52 1.63 -10.41 2.76
C ASP A 52 0.79 -9.68 3.83
N ALA A 53 -0.53 -9.74 3.69
CA ALA A 53 -1.49 -9.12 4.60
C ALA A 53 -2.68 -10.05 4.87
N PHE A 54 -3.22 -9.95 6.09
CA PHE A 54 -4.27 -10.84 6.61
C PHE A 54 -5.35 -10.05 7.38
N PRO A 55 -6.56 -10.59 7.57
CA PRO A 55 -7.05 -11.85 6.99
C PRO A 55 -7.33 -11.68 5.48
N ARG A 56 -7.08 -12.75 4.70
CA ARG A 56 -7.01 -12.69 3.23
C ARG A 56 -8.33 -12.27 2.58
N ASP A 57 -9.45 -12.71 3.12
CA ASP A 57 -10.81 -12.37 2.67
C ASP A 57 -11.08 -10.86 2.77
N MET A 58 -10.73 -10.26 3.91
CA MET A 58 -10.89 -8.83 4.13
C MET A 58 -9.92 -8.00 3.30
N VAL A 59 -8.65 -8.44 3.24
CA VAL A 59 -7.64 -7.81 2.38
C VAL A 59 -8.10 -7.84 0.92
N LEU A 60 -8.67 -8.94 0.45
CA LEU A 60 -9.17 -9.04 -0.92
C LEU A 60 -10.34 -8.07 -1.17
N ARG A 61 -11.31 -8.01 -0.25
CA ARG A 61 -12.44 -7.07 -0.36
C ARG A 61 -11.97 -5.63 -0.41
N TRP A 62 -11.10 -5.22 0.53
CA TRP A 62 -10.56 -3.86 0.53
C TRP A 62 -9.75 -3.56 -0.74
N SER A 63 -9.04 -4.56 -1.25
CA SER A 63 -8.25 -4.42 -2.47
C SER A 63 -9.14 -4.22 -3.68
N LEU A 64 -10.25 -4.95 -3.80
CA LEU A 64 -11.24 -4.80 -4.89
C LEU A 64 -11.88 -3.40 -4.90
N ASP A 65 -12.25 -2.90 -3.73
CA ASP A 65 -12.77 -1.54 -3.58
C ASP A 65 -11.74 -0.49 -4.01
N ALA A 66 -10.47 -0.70 -3.63
CA ALA A 66 -9.38 0.17 -4.02
C ALA A 66 -9.03 0.06 -5.50
N LEU A 67 -9.11 -1.13 -6.10
CA LEU A 67 -8.89 -1.33 -7.55
C LEU A 67 -9.87 -0.49 -8.37
N THR A 68 -11.14 -0.52 -7.98
CA THR A 68 -12.18 0.31 -8.61
C THR A 68 -11.79 1.79 -8.55
N THR A 69 -11.38 2.26 -7.38
CA THR A 69 -10.97 3.66 -7.19
C THR A 69 -9.72 3.99 -7.99
N PHE A 70 -8.69 3.14 -8.00
CA PHE A 70 -7.48 3.39 -8.76
C PHE A 70 -7.69 3.36 -10.28
N ASN A 71 -8.62 2.52 -10.78
CA ASN A 71 -9.00 2.54 -12.19
C ASN A 71 -9.66 3.87 -12.59
N GLU A 72 -10.50 4.44 -11.73
CA GLU A 72 -11.09 5.76 -11.94
C GLU A 72 -10.01 6.86 -11.91
N LEU A 73 -9.11 6.80 -10.94
CA LEU A 73 -8.02 7.78 -10.79
C LEU A 73 -7.03 7.74 -11.96
N ALA A 74 -6.83 6.57 -12.58
CA ALA A 74 -5.95 6.45 -13.74
C ALA A 74 -6.43 7.23 -14.98
N ALA A 75 -7.68 7.70 -15.00
CA ALA A 75 -8.18 8.61 -16.03
C ALA A 75 -7.61 10.04 -15.92
N ASP A 76 -7.06 10.41 -14.76
CA ASP A 76 -6.43 11.70 -14.50
C ASP A 76 -4.92 11.52 -14.25
N PRO A 77 -4.05 11.91 -15.20
CA PRO A 77 -2.61 11.80 -15.06
C PRO A 77 -2.03 12.53 -13.84
N SER A 78 -2.72 13.57 -13.33
CA SER A 78 -2.25 14.32 -12.16
C SER A 78 -2.25 13.51 -10.86
N THR A 79 -2.96 12.37 -10.85
CA THR A 79 -3.00 11.44 -9.70
C THR A 79 -1.70 10.65 -9.56
N GLY A 80 -0.90 10.54 -10.62
CA GLY A 80 0.27 9.65 -10.68
C GLY A 80 -0.08 8.16 -10.73
N VAL A 81 -1.35 7.79 -10.94
CA VAL A 81 -1.82 6.42 -11.13
C VAL A 81 -1.87 6.10 -12.62
N HIS A 82 -1.22 5.00 -13.02
CA HIS A 82 -1.21 4.54 -14.41
C HIS A 82 -1.54 3.06 -14.49
N LEU A 83 -2.47 2.69 -15.38
CA LEU A 83 -2.69 1.28 -15.71
C LEU A 83 -1.55 0.79 -16.59
N ARG A 84 -0.86 -0.27 -16.16
CA ARG A 84 0.24 -0.87 -16.92
C ARG A 84 0.07 -2.37 -16.98
N GLU A 85 0.30 -2.94 -18.17
CA GLU A 85 0.38 -4.38 -18.34
C GLU A 85 1.71 -4.90 -17.78
N GLY A 86 1.72 -6.10 -17.24
CA GLY A 86 2.95 -6.78 -16.86
C GLY A 86 2.72 -8.24 -16.53
N VAL A 87 3.75 -8.89 -16.01
CA VAL A 87 3.78 -10.33 -15.81
C VAL A 87 4.08 -10.66 -14.35
N ASN A 88 3.17 -11.41 -13.73
CA ASN A 88 3.44 -12.11 -12.49
C ASN A 88 4.03 -13.48 -12.84
N LEU A 89 5.33 -13.65 -12.61
CA LEU A 89 6.12 -14.80 -13.02
C LEU A 89 6.04 -15.91 -11.99
N GLN A 90 5.96 -17.15 -12.47
CA GLN A 90 5.88 -18.35 -11.67
C GLN A 90 7.05 -19.26 -12.03
N ARG A 91 7.85 -19.63 -11.03
CA ARG A 91 8.95 -20.58 -11.19
C ARG A 91 8.70 -21.90 -10.47
N GLU A 92 7.70 -21.94 -9.61
CA GLU A 92 7.23 -23.15 -8.94
C GLU A 92 5.89 -23.58 -9.53
N ALA A 93 5.73 -24.89 -9.75
CA ALA A 93 4.44 -25.44 -10.14
C ALA A 93 3.42 -25.21 -9.02
N ASP A 94 2.18 -24.87 -9.38
CA ASP A 94 1.02 -24.68 -8.49
C ASP A 94 1.04 -23.42 -7.59
N LYS A 95 2.03 -22.54 -7.71
CA LYS A 95 2.01 -21.23 -7.03
C LYS A 95 1.28 -20.19 -7.89
N HIS A 96 0.05 -19.88 -7.50
CA HIS A 96 -0.76 -18.83 -8.13
C HIS A 96 -0.92 -17.63 -7.22
N ALA A 97 -1.09 -16.45 -7.82
CA ALA A 97 -1.51 -15.26 -7.10
C ALA A 97 -2.91 -15.51 -6.51
N TRP A 98 -2.98 -15.69 -5.19
CA TRP A 98 -4.23 -16.03 -4.48
C TRP A 98 -5.34 -14.99 -4.67
N TRP A 99 -4.98 -13.77 -5.06
CA TRP A 99 -5.88 -12.67 -5.35
C TRP A 99 -6.31 -12.59 -6.83
N ALA A 100 -5.64 -13.28 -7.76
CA ALA A 100 -5.86 -13.09 -9.19
C ALA A 100 -7.19 -13.71 -9.67
N GLY A 101 -7.60 -14.83 -9.05
CA GLY A 101 -8.82 -15.57 -9.42
C GLY A 101 -10.10 -14.72 -9.33
N GLY A 102 -10.50 -14.14 -10.45
CA GLY A 102 -11.76 -13.38 -10.60
C GLY A 102 -11.68 -11.88 -10.26
N VAL A 103 -10.51 -11.36 -9.90
CA VAL A 103 -10.34 -9.95 -9.51
C VAL A 103 -9.88 -9.07 -10.67
N VAL A 104 -8.95 -9.57 -11.47
CA VAL A 104 -8.43 -8.88 -12.65
C VAL A 104 -8.52 -9.84 -13.83
N ALA A 105 -8.85 -9.31 -15.02
CA ALA A 105 -8.72 -10.07 -16.25
C ALA A 105 -7.24 -10.39 -16.48
N ALA A 106 -6.86 -11.63 -16.23
CA ALA A 106 -5.53 -12.16 -16.46
C ALA A 106 -5.56 -13.22 -17.56
N ARG A 107 -4.48 -13.29 -18.34
CA ARG A 107 -4.24 -14.36 -19.32
C ARG A 107 -2.91 -15.04 -19.03
N PRO A 108 -2.72 -16.31 -19.42
CA PRO A 108 -1.39 -16.91 -19.40
C PRO A 108 -0.42 -16.12 -20.28
N ALA A 109 0.83 -16.00 -19.85
CA ALA A 109 1.93 -15.49 -20.65
C ALA A 109 2.27 -16.48 -21.77
N SER A 110 2.57 -15.97 -22.97
CA SER A 110 3.11 -16.78 -24.06
C SER A 110 4.60 -17.07 -23.84
N PRO A 111 5.18 -18.10 -24.49
CA PRO A 111 6.59 -18.46 -24.30
C PRO A 111 7.58 -17.32 -24.57
N ASP A 112 7.26 -16.39 -25.46
CA ASP A 112 8.06 -15.20 -25.78
C ASP A 112 7.94 -14.07 -24.75
N GLU A 113 6.93 -14.11 -23.88
CA GLU A 113 6.77 -13.17 -22.77
C GLU A 113 7.44 -13.65 -21.47
N LEU A 114 7.90 -14.91 -21.45
CA LEU A 114 8.55 -15.51 -20.30
C LEU A 114 10.07 -15.32 -20.36
N PRO A 115 10.68 -14.76 -19.30
CA PRO A 115 12.13 -14.71 -19.19
C PRO A 115 12.71 -16.10 -18.89
N ASP A 116 14.02 -16.24 -19.06
CA ASP A 116 14.73 -17.49 -18.81
C ASP A 116 14.46 -18.06 -17.40
N GLY A 117 14.07 -19.33 -17.38
CA GLY A 117 13.79 -20.09 -16.17
C GLY A 117 12.43 -19.81 -15.51
N ALA A 118 11.56 -18.96 -16.09
CA ALA A 118 10.15 -18.94 -15.70
C ALA A 118 9.42 -20.14 -16.33
N ILE A 119 8.56 -20.80 -15.55
CA ILE A 119 7.78 -21.96 -16.02
C ILE A 119 6.45 -21.50 -16.61
N SER A 120 5.84 -20.49 -15.99
CA SER A 120 4.60 -19.86 -16.40
C SER A 120 4.55 -18.41 -15.93
N GLY A 121 3.51 -17.69 -16.31
CA GLY A 121 3.24 -16.35 -15.81
C GLY A 121 1.82 -15.92 -16.14
N GLU A 122 1.30 -15.00 -15.36
CA GLU A 122 0.00 -14.37 -15.56
C GLU A 122 0.22 -12.94 -16.02
N VAL A 123 -0.32 -12.62 -17.21
CA VAL A 123 -0.30 -11.28 -17.77
C VAL A 123 -1.59 -10.57 -17.42
N CYS A 124 -1.48 -9.41 -16.79
CA CYS A 124 -2.63 -8.58 -16.46
C CYS A 124 -2.26 -7.10 -16.47
N THR A 125 -3.28 -6.24 -16.46
CA THR A 125 -3.12 -4.79 -16.35
C THR A 125 -3.49 -4.34 -14.95
N LEU A 126 -2.55 -3.69 -14.26
CA LEU A 126 -2.70 -3.25 -12.87
C LEU A 126 -2.38 -1.77 -12.72
N PRO A 127 -2.99 -1.08 -11.75
CA PRO A 127 -2.55 0.25 -11.33
C PRO A 127 -1.12 0.23 -10.80
N VAL A 128 -0.26 1.05 -11.39
CA VAL A 128 1.06 1.44 -10.89
C VAL A 128 0.95 2.87 -10.36
N ILE A 129 1.37 3.08 -9.11
CA ILE A 129 1.19 4.34 -8.40
C ILE A 129 2.54 5.00 -8.14
N THR A 130 2.73 6.18 -8.70
CA THR A 130 3.88 7.04 -8.42
C THR A 130 3.67 7.73 -7.08
N MET A 131 4.11 7.08 -6.00
CA MET A 131 3.72 7.45 -4.63
C MET A 131 3.97 8.91 -4.23
N PRO A 132 5.10 9.56 -4.57
CA PRO A 132 5.28 10.97 -4.25
C PRO A 132 4.23 11.88 -4.90
N VAL A 133 3.87 11.63 -6.16
CA VAL A 133 2.83 12.38 -6.88
C VAL A 133 1.47 12.10 -6.28
N TYR A 134 1.16 10.83 -6.03
CA TYR A 134 -0.13 10.42 -5.49
C TYR A 134 -0.39 10.95 -4.07
N LEU A 135 0.62 10.97 -3.20
CA LEU A 135 0.48 11.50 -1.84
C LEU A 135 0.32 13.01 -1.82
N GLU A 136 1.01 13.74 -2.71
CA GLU A 136 0.81 15.18 -2.89
C GLU A 136 -0.61 15.47 -3.41
N TRP A 137 -1.07 14.70 -4.39
CA TRP A 137 -2.45 14.78 -4.90
C TRP A 137 -3.48 14.52 -3.79
N LEU A 138 -3.29 13.48 -2.97
CA LEU A 138 -4.17 13.19 -1.83
C LEU A 138 -4.19 14.32 -0.80
N LEU A 139 -3.02 14.87 -0.48
CA LEU A 139 -2.88 16.00 0.44
C LEU A 139 -3.64 17.22 -0.09
N GLN A 140 -3.45 17.57 -1.37
CA GLN A 140 -4.15 18.67 -2.02
C GLN A 140 -5.66 18.46 -2.01
N ARG A 141 -6.14 17.26 -2.37
CA ARG A 141 -7.58 16.92 -2.35
C ARG A 141 -8.17 17.03 -0.95
N CYS A 142 -7.45 16.61 0.08
CA CYS A 142 -7.86 16.79 1.47
C CYS A 142 -7.98 18.28 1.82
N SER A 143 -6.96 19.09 1.52
CA SER A 143 -6.97 20.53 1.80
C SER A 143 -8.10 21.27 1.07
N GLU A 144 -8.32 20.98 -0.21
CA GLU A 144 -9.41 21.56 -1.01
C GLU A 144 -10.79 21.14 -0.50
N SER A 145 -10.89 19.98 0.12
CA SER A 145 -12.13 19.48 0.75
C SER A 145 -12.33 20.01 2.18
N GLY A 146 -11.43 20.86 2.68
CA GLY A 146 -11.54 21.50 4.00
C GLY A 146 -10.96 20.70 5.16
N VAL A 147 -10.13 19.69 4.90
CA VAL A 147 -9.37 18.99 5.96
C VAL A 147 -8.36 19.95 6.59
N THR A 148 -8.37 20.03 7.92
CA THR A 148 -7.37 20.80 8.68
C THR A 148 -6.18 19.91 9.03
N PHE A 149 -4.95 20.43 8.94
CA PHE A 149 -3.74 19.67 9.25
C PHE A 149 -3.00 20.27 10.44
N GLU A 150 -2.63 19.42 11.40
CA GLU A 150 -1.74 19.73 12.51
C GLU A 150 -0.46 18.88 12.40
N TRP A 151 0.66 19.52 12.10
CA TRP A 151 1.96 18.85 11.98
C TRP A 151 2.67 18.82 13.33
N ARG A 152 2.39 17.78 14.13
CA ARG A 152 2.96 17.58 15.47
C ARG A 152 2.93 16.11 15.86
N SER A 153 3.82 15.74 16.78
CA SER A 153 3.84 14.42 17.40
C SER A 153 2.79 14.30 18.51
N LEU A 154 2.29 13.09 18.69
CA LEU A 154 1.47 12.67 19.83
C LEU A 154 2.23 11.59 20.60
N ALA A 155 2.27 11.70 21.93
CA ALA A 155 2.77 10.66 22.83
C ALA A 155 1.65 9.74 23.35
N SER A 156 0.39 10.21 23.35
CA SER A 156 -0.78 9.42 23.69
C SER A 156 -2.04 9.94 22.98
N LEU A 157 -3.13 9.19 23.03
CA LEU A 157 -4.43 9.61 22.51
C LEU A 157 -5.05 10.77 23.29
N ASP A 158 -4.63 11.02 24.54
CA ASP A 158 -5.12 12.15 25.35
C ASP A 158 -4.68 13.51 24.77
N GLU A 159 -3.54 13.54 24.07
CA GLU A 159 -2.98 14.77 23.47
C GLU A 159 -3.66 15.20 22.16
N VAL A 160 -4.65 14.45 21.69
CA VAL A 160 -5.37 14.75 20.45
C VAL A 160 -6.14 16.08 20.56
N GLY A 161 -6.66 16.41 21.75
CA GLY A 161 -7.61 17.52 21.89
C GLY A 161 -8.93 17.23 21.17
N HIS A 162 -9.78 18.26 20.97
CA HIS A 162 -11.05 18.21 20.21
C HIS A 162 -12.27 17.54 20.89
N GLY A 163 -12.31 17.45 22.22
CA GLY A 163 -13.50 17.01 22.97
C GLY A 163 -13.87 15.53 22.74
N ASP A 164 -15.17 15.20 22.84
CA ASP A 164 -15.67 13.82 22.75
C ASP A 164 -15.78 13.29 21.29
N CYS A 165 -14.97 13.82 20.37
CA CYS A 165 -15.03 13.42 18.96
C CYS A 165 -14.31 12.07 18.69
N PRO A 166 -14.79 11.27 17.72
CA PRO A 166 -14.10 10.04 17.33
C PRO A 166 -12.67 10.28 16.84
N ILE A 167 -11.79 9.33 17.15
CA ILE A 167 -10.39 9.31 16.71
C ILE A 167 -10.22 8.15 15.72
N VAL A 168 -9.54 8.37 14.61
CA VAL A 168 -9.05 7.33 13.70
C VAL A 168 -7.54 7.21 13.86
N VAL A 169 -7.04 6.06 14.28
CA VAL A 169 -5.61 5.78 14.38
C VAL A 169 -5.14 5.14 13.07
N ALA A 170 -4.45 5.91 12.23
CA ALA A 170 -3.85 5.47 10.96
C ALA A 170 -2.32 5.69 10.95
N ALA A 171 -1.69 5.51 12.12
CA ALA A 171 -0.30 5.88 12.39
C ALA A 171 0.76 4.84 11.95
N GLY A 172 0.36 3.81 11.19
CA GLY A 172 1.28 2.75 10.73
C GLY A 172 2.00 2.06 11.90
N LEU A 173 3.34 1.96 11.85
CA LEU A 173 4.14 1.36 12.92
C LEU A 173 3.99 2.09 14.26
N ARG A 174 3.80 3.42 14.22
CA ARG A 174 3.69 4.24 15.44
C ARG A 174 2.36 4.05 16.16
N ALA A 175 1.41 3.32 15.60
CA ALA A 175 0.23 2.90 16.35
C ALA A 175 0.61 2.06 17.60
N GLY A 176 1.75 1.36 17.56
CA GLY A 176 2.30 0.64 18.72
C GLY A 176 2.75 1.55 19.88
N GLU A 177 2.99 2.83 19.62
CA GLU A 177 3.30 3.83 20.65
C GLU A 177 2.03 4.42 21.27
N LEU A 178 0.94 4.47 20.49
CA LEU A 178 -0.31 5.16 20.86
C LEU A 178 -1.37 4.23 21.47
N VAL A 179 -1.34 2.94 21.11
CA VAL A 179 -2.36 1.96 21.50
C VAL A 179 -1.74 0.88 22.37
N ALA A 180 -2.13 0.85 23.65
CA ALA A 180 -1.59 -0.09 24.62
C ALA A 180 -1.81 -1.55 24.20
N GLY A 181 -0.76 -2.37 24.33
CA GLY A 181 -0.80 -3.80 24.01
C GLY A 181 -0.69 -4.14 22.52
N GLU A 182 -0.58 -3.15 21.64
CA GLU A 182 -0.41 -3.37 20.22
C GLU A 182 0.99 -3.89 19.88
N LYS A 183 1.08 -4.85 18.95
CA LYS A 183 2.34 -5.48 18.52
C LYS A 183 2.51 -5.32 17.02
N LEU A 184 3.32 -4.35 16.64
CA LEU A 184 3.73 -4.10 15.26
C LEU A 184 5.20 -4.46 15.10
N VAL A 185 5.53 -5.06 13.97
CA VAL A 185 6.89 -5.45 13.59
C VAL A 185 7.30 -4.64 12.37
N PRO A 186 8.41 -3.89 12.42
CA PRO A 186 8.95 -3.26 11.22
C PRO A 186 9.41 -4.35 10.26
N VAL A 187 8.91 -4.34 9.03
CA VAL A 187 9.42 -5.22 7.98
C VAL A 187 10.19 -4.36 7.00
N ARG A 188 11.52 -4.44 7.10
CA ARG A 188 12.44 -3.66 6.27
C ARG A 188 12.35 -4.14 4.83
N GLY A 189 12.28 -3.17 3.91
CA GLY A 189 12.35 -3.40 2.47
C GLY A 189 13.27 -2.38 1.84
N GLN A 190 14.27 -2.86 1.12
CA GLN A 190 15.15 -2.02 0.31
C GLN A 190 14.80 -2.13 -1.17
N ILE A 191 14.81 -0.98 -1.85
CA ILE A 191 14.59 -0.83 -3.28
C ILE A 191 15.69 0.04 -3.90
N VAL A 192 15.87 -0.10 -5.21
CA VAL A 192 16.71 0.77 -6.03
C VAL A 192 15.84 1.43 -7.09
N ARG A 193 15.95 2.75 -7.21
CA ARG A 193 15.28 3.57 -8.23
C ARG A 193 16.24 3.82 -9.37
N LEU A 194 15.83 3.52 -10.58
CA LEU A 194 16.58 3.78 -11.81
C LEU A 194 15.83 4.78 -12.68
N ALA A 195 16.54 5.55 -13.50
CA ALA A 195 15.93 6.35 -14.56
C ALA A 195 15.23 5.41 -15.53
N ASN A 196 14.01 5.73 -15.96
CA ASN A 196 13.27 4.86 -16.86
C ASN A 196 13.80 4.95 -18.30
N PRO A 197 14.37 3.87 -18.89
CA PRO A 197 14.86 3.89 -20.26
C PRO A 197 13.75 3.72 -21.32
N GLY A 198 12.48 3.87 -20.94
CA GLY A 198 11.31 3.70 -21.80
C GLY A 198 10.50 2.43 -21.53
N LEU A 199 10.73 1.77 -20.40
CA LEU A 199 9.96 0.60 -19.97
C LEU A 199 8.52 0.98 -19.61
N THR A 200 7.59 0.16 -20.08
CA THR A 200 6.16 0.27 -19.75
C THR A 200 5.62 -0.96 -19.05
N ARG A 201 6.30 -2.10 -19.19
CA ARG A 201 5.86 -3.40 -18.68
C ARG A 201 6.47 -3.69 -17.31
N TRP A 202 5.63 -4.07 -16.33
CA TRP A 202 6.13 -4.50 -15.02
C TRP A 202 6.39 -6.00 -14.97
N TYR A 203 7.27 -6.41 -14.05
CA TYR A 203 7.54 -7.81 -13.71
C TYR A 203 7.52 -8.01 -12.20
N ILE A 204 6.94 -9.12 -11.75
CA ILE A 204 6.99 -9.58 -10.36
C ILE A 204 7.38 -11.06 -10.38
N ASP A 205 8.48 -11.39 -9.71
CA ASP A 205 9.09 -12.72 -9.63
C ASP A 205 9.41 -12.98 -8.15
N GLU A 206 8.40 -13.37 -7.39
CA GLU A 206 8.56 -13.72 -5.97
C GLU A 206 9.34 -15.02 -5.77
N ASP A 207 9.39 -15.87 -6.79
CA ASP A 207 10.00 -17.21 -6.77
C ASP A 207 11.44 -17.22 -7.26
N ASN A 208 12.00 -16.05 -7.54
CA ASN A 208 13.34 -15.96 -8.06
C ASN A 208 14.33 -16.62 -7.08
N PRO A 209 15.13 -17.63 -7.51
CA PRO A 209 16.05 -18.33 -6.62
C PRO A 209 17.13 -17.43 -6.00
N SER A 210 17.38 -16.26 -6.61
CA SER A 210 18.33 -15.26 -6.11
C SER A 210 17.69 -14.25 -5.14
N GLY A 211 16.38 -14.38 -4.86
CA GLY A 211 15.59 -13.52 -3.98
C GLY A 211 14.52 -12.73 -4.75
N THR A 212 13.42 -12.40 -4.05
CA THR A 212 12.28 -11.64 -4.59
C THR A 212 12.72 -10.49 -5.50
N THR A 213 12.17 -10.50 -6.71
CA THR A 213 12.52 -9.55 -7.76
C THR A 213 11.25 -8.92 -8.33
N TYR A 214 11.20 -7.60 -8.38
CA TYR A 214 10.16 -6.87 -9.11
C TYR A 214 10.76 -5.66 -9.82
N ILE A 215 10.20 -5.35 -10.99
CA ILE A 215 10.54 -4.20 -11.83
C ILE A 215 9.23 -3.49 -12.12
N ILE A 216 9.03 -2.32 -11.51
CA ILE A 216 7.80 -1.54 -11.63
C ILE A 216 8.15 -0.21 -12.31
N PRO A 217 8.01 -0.12 -13.64
CA PRO A 217 8.27 1.13 -14.35
C PRO A 217 7.13 2.12 -14.10
N ARG A 218 7.50 3.31 -13.63
CA ARG A 218 6.66 4.51 -13.57
C ARG A 218 6.95 5.36 -14.82
N VAL A 219 6.50 6.61 -14.86
CA VAL A 219 6.75 7.48 -16.02
C VAL A 219 8.24 7.80 -16.14
N ASP A 220 8.83 8.40 -15.09
CA ASP A 220 10.20 8.91 -15.14
C ASP A 220 11.25 7.95 -14.56
N ASP A 221 10.83 7.05 -13.68
CA ASP A 221 11.71 6.11 -12.98
C ASP A 221 11.18 4.67 -12.99
N VAL A 222 12.04 3.74 -12.61
CA VAL A 222 11.74 2.31 -12.45
C VAL A 222 12.09 1.92 -11.03
N ILE A 223 11.13 1.33 -10.32
CA ILE A 223 11.39 0.75 -9.01
C ILE A 223 11.83 -0.70 -9.20
N CYS A 224 13.05 -0.99 -8.79
CA CYS A 224 13.57 -2.34 -8.70
C CYS A 224 13.65 -2.74 -7.23
N GLY A 225 13.07 -3.88 -6.89
CA GLY A 225 13.21 -4.44 -5.56
C GLY A 225 13.18 -5.96 -5.57
N GLY A 226 13.26 -6.59 -4.40
CA GLY A 226 13.56 -5.92 -3.13
C GLY A 226 13.88 -6.91 -2.03
N THR A 227 13.75 -6.44 -0.79
CA THR A 227 13.89 -7.27 0.41
C THR A 227 12.60 -7.30 1.24
N ASN A 228 12.49 -8.35 2.06
CA ASN A 228 11.44 -8.53 3.05
C ASN A 228 12.07 -9.06 4.35
N GLU A 229 12.41 -8.15 5.27
CA GLU A 229 13.23 -8.45 6.44
C GLU A 229 12.51 -8.05 7.74
N PRO A 230 11.69 -8.95 8.32
CA PRO A 230 10.98 -8.69 9.56
C PRO A 230 11.91 -8.46 10.76
N GLY A 231 11.62 -7.43 11.56
CA GLY A 231 12.33 -7.10 12.78
C GLY A 231 13.64 -6.32 12.59
N VAL A 232 14.11 -6.15 11.34
CA VAL A 232 15.30 -5.34 11.05
C VAL A 232 14.94 -3.85 11.07
N THR A 233 15.69 -3.06 11.83
CA THR A 233 15.43 -1.63 12.07
C THR A 233 16.51 -0.70 11.52
N VAL A 234 17.51 -1.23 10.83
CA VAL A 234 18.58 -0.44 10.22
C VAL A 234 18.02 0.38 9.06
N ALA A 235 18.08 1.70 9.18
CA ALA A 235 17.50 2.66 8.24
C ALA A 235 18.36 2.91 7.00
N ASP A 236 19.67 2.70 7.11
CA ASP A 236 20.58 2.90 5.99
C ASP A 236 20.41 1.78 4.94
N ALA A 237 20.52 2.17 3.67
CA ALA A 237 20.61 1.23 2.57
C ALA A 237 21.92 0.45 2.65
N ASP A 238 21.86 -0.85 2.36
CA ASP A 238 23.05 -1.70 2.26
C ASP A 238 23.51 -1.75 0.80
N PRO A 239 24.73 -1.29 0.46
CA PRO A 239 25.25 -1.32 -0.90
C PRO A 239 25.34 -2.73 -1.51
N VAL A 240 25.59 -3.75 -0.69
CA VAL A 240 25.64 -5.15 -1.14
C VAL A 240 24.25 -5.62 -1.54
N VAL A 241 23.23 -5.25 -0.77
CA VAL A 241 21.83 -5.53 -1.10
C VAL A 241 21.40 -4.78 -2.34
N ALA A 242 21.81 -3.51 -2.50
CA ALA A 242 21.51 -2.71 -3.69
C ALA A 242 22.08 -3.35 -4.96
N GLU A 243 23.36 -3.77 -4.92
CA GLU A 243 24.00 -4.45 -6.06
C GLU A 243 23.31 -5.79 -6.37
N ALA A 244 22.91 -6.55 -5.35
CA ALA A 244 22.16 -7.78 -5.55
C ALA A 244 20.78 -7.55 -6.21
N ILE A 245 20.06 -6.48 -5.83
CA ILE A 245 18.79 -6.09 -6.47
C ILE A 245 19.04 -5.72 -7.93
N LEU A 246 20.04 -4.88 -8.21
CA LEU A 246 20.40 -4.46 -9.56
C LEU A 246 20.79 -5.64 -10.45
N ALA A 247 21.58 -6.58 -9.93
CA ALA A 247 22.00 -7.77 -10.65
C ALA A 247 20.80 -8.65 -11.07
N ARG A 248 19.81 -8.83 -10.18
CA ARG A 248 18.58 -9.57 -10.52
C ARG A 248 17.72 -8.82 -11.52
N ALA A 249 17.52 -7.51 -11.31
CA ALA A 249 16.71 -6.67 -12.19
C ALA A 249 17.28 -6.60 -13.62
N ARG A 250 18.58 -6.39 -13.78
CA ARG A 250 19.26 -6.32 -15.09
C ARG A 250 19.29 -7.67 -15.82
N ARG A 251 19.37 -8.78 -15.09
CA ARG A 251 19.23 -10.11 -15.69
C ARG A 251 17.82 -10.34 -16.24
N LEU A 252 16.81 -9.83 -15.54
CA LEU A 252 15.41 -9.97 -15.94
C LEU A 252 15.03 -8.99 -17.07
N GLU A 253 15.55 -7.76 -17.04
CA GLU A 253 15.31 -6.71 -18.03
C GLU A 253 16.64 -6.04 -18.42
N PRO A 254 17.28 -6.49 -19.52
CA PRO A 254 18.57 -5.98 -19.96
C PRO A 254 18.59 -4.49 -20.31
N MET A 255 17.45 -3.86 -20.63
CA MET A 255 17.41 -2.40 -20.86
C MET A 255 17.85 -1.59 -19.62
N LEU A 256 17.80 -2.18 -18.41
CA LEU A 256 18.25 -1.56 -17.17
C LEU A 256 19.78 -1.54 -17.00
N GLU A 257 20.56 -2.18 -17.88
CA GLU A 257 22.03 -2.14 -17.81
C GLU A 257 22.57 -0.72 -17.97
N GLN A 258 21.92 0.08 -18.82
CA GLN A 258 22.32 1.45 -19.15
C GLN A 258 21.56 2.50 -18.32
N ALA A 259 20.61 2.09 -17.48
CA ALA A 259 19.80 3.00 -16.69
C ALA A 259 20.61 3.58 -15.52
N GLU A 260 20.53 4.90 -15.35
CA GLU A 260 21.15 5.62 -14.22
C GLU A 260 20.49 5.23 -12.90
N VAL A 261 21.29 4.97 -11.86
CA VAL A 261 20.78 4.76 -10.50
C VAL A 261 20.46 6.13 -9.89
N LEU A 262 19.17 6.36 -9.60
CA LEU A 262 18.68 7.62 -9.04
C LEU A 262 18.73 7.64 -7.51
N ALA A 263 18.41 6.50 -6.87
CA ALA A 263 18.39 6.38 -5.42
C ALA A 263 18.34 4.93 -4.94
N ASP A 264 18.84 4.71 -3.74
CA ASP A 264 18.72 3.51 -2.93
C ASP A 264 17.90 3.84 -1.67
N VAL A 265 16.75 3.19 -1.50
CA VAL A 265 15.76 3.62 -0.51
C VAL A 265 15.32 2.45 0.36
N VAL A 266 15.23 2.70 1.66
CA VAL A 266 14.73 1.75 2.67
C VAL A 266 13.39 2.24 3.21
N GLY A 267 12.43 1.32 3.29
CA GLY A 267 11.13 1.54 3.93
C GLY A 267 10.86 0.47 4.99
N PHE A 268 10.08 0.83 6.01
CA PHE A 268 9.68 -0.07 7.09
C PHE A 268 8.18 -0.32 7.04
N ARG A 269 7.78 -1.41 6.38
CA ARG A 269 6.36 -1.78 6.27
C ARG A 269 5.80 -2.04 7.67
N PRO A 270 4.57 -1.56 7.98
CA PRO A 270 3.94 -1.78 9.27
C PRO A 270 3.39 -3.21 9.37
N GLY A 271 4.27 -4.17 9.64
CA GLY A 271 3.92 -5.58 9.76
C GLY A 271 3.11 -5.86 11.02
N ARG A 272 2.05 -6.65 10.86
CA ARG A 272 1.18 -7.15 11.93
C ARG A 272 0.64 -8.51 11.50
N GLU A 273 0.29 -9.36 12.46
CA GLU A 273 -0.32 -10.67 12.17
C GLU A 273 -1.60 -10.54 11.32
N SER A 274 -2.39 -9.50 11.57
CA SER A 274 -3.53 -9.11 10.75
C SER A 274 -3.63 -7.60 10.67
N VAL A 275 -4.24 -7.04 9.63
CA VAL A 275 -4.63 -5.63 9.61
C VAL A 275 -5.58 -5.38 10.77
N ARG A 276 -5.31 -4.34 11.57
CA ARG A 276 -6.25 -3.92 12.60
C ARG A 276 -7.20 -2.90 12.00
N LEU A 277 -8.44 -3.33 11.79
CA LEU A 277 -9.56 -2.47 11.43
C LEU A 277 -10.77 -2.78 12.32
N ASP A 278 -10.85 -2.09 13.45
CA ASP A 278 -11.92 -2.24 14.45
C ASP A 278 -12.15 -0.91 15.20
N ALA A 279 -13.16 -0.89 16.08
CA ALA A 279 -13.45 0.24 16.95
C ALA A 279 -13.42 -0.19 18.42
N THR A 280 -12.82 0.65 19.25
CA THR A 280 -12.82 0.54 20.71
C THR A 280 -13.29 1.85 21.34
N GLU A 281 -13.52 1.84 22.65
CA GLU A 281 -13.75 3.06 23.43
C GLU A 281 -12.47 3.40 24.23
N TYR A 282 -12.14 4.68 24.32
CA TYR A 282 -11.02 5.21 25.10
C TYR A 282 -11.43 6.56 25.69
N SER A 283 -11.43 6.68 27.01
CA SER A 283 -11.82 7.92 27.71
C SER A 283 -13.16 8.50 27.19
N ASP A 284 -14.18 7.64 27.07
CA ASP A 284 -15.52 7.94 26.54
C ASP A 284 -15.56 8.41 25.06
N ARG A 285 -14.47 8.20 24.32
CA ARG A 285 -14.37 8.47 22.88
C ARG A 285 -14.28 7.16 22.10
N ARG A 286 -14.96 7.15 20.95
CA ARG A 286 -14.77 6.11 19.95
C ARG A 286 -13.40 6.24 19.29
N VAL A 287 -12.62 5.17 19.29
CA VAL A 287 -11.35 5.06 18.60
C VAL A 287 -11.43 3.98 17.54
N VAL A 288 -11.32 4.38 16.28
CA VAL A 288 -11.26 3.49 15.12
C VAL A 288 -9.79 3.23 14.78
N HIS A 289 -9.38 1.98 14.80
CA HIS A 289 -8.02 1.57 14.46
C HIS A 289 -7.97 1.21 12.97
N CYS A 290 -6.97 1.69 12.23
CA CYS A 290 -6.77 1.34 10.81
C CYS A 290 -5.26 1.34 10.50
N TYR A 291 -4.57 0.25 10.86
CA TYR A 291 -3.13 0.13 10.70
C TYR A 291 -2.67 -1.34 10.62
N GLY A 292 -1.37 -1.57 10.42
CA GLY A 292 -0.81 -2.92 10.32
C GLY A 292 -0.97 -3.55 8.93
N HIS A 293 -0.96 -2.72 7.87
CA HIS A 293 -1.21 -3.18 6.49
C HIS A 293 -0.03 -3.90 5.82
N GLY A 294 1.11 -4.06 6.50
CA GLY A 294 2.28 -4.70 5.90
C GLY A 294 2.66 -4.06 4.56
N GLY A 295 2.85 -4.89 3.52
CA GLY A 295 3.12 -4.44 2.16
C GLY A 295 1.87 -4.05 1.35
N ALA A 296 0.66 -4.28 1.87
CA ALA A 296 -0.60 -4.07 1.14
C ALA A 296 -1.28 -2.71 1.44
N GLY A 297 -0.59 -1.77 2.10
CA GLY A 297 -1.20 -0.50 2.53
C GLY A 297 -1.78 0.34 1.40
N VAL A 298 -1.10 0.44 0.26
CA VAL A 298 -1.62 1.16 -0.92
C VAL A 298 -2.79 0.38 -1.52
N THR A 299 -2.60 -0.93 -1.72
CA THR A 299 -3.59 -1.84 -2.31
C THR A 299 -4.91 -1.86 -1.55
N THR A 300 -4.89 -1.74 -0.21
CA THR A 300 -6.10 -1.80 0.64
C THR A 300 -6.67 -0.43 1.02
N SER A 301 -5.99 0.66 0.66
CA SER A 301 -6.22 2.00 1.22
C SER A 301 -7.67 2.49 1.14
N TRP A 302 -8.27 2.53 -0.05
CA TRP A 302 -9.63 3.05 -0.24
C TRP A 302 -10.70 2.14 0.34
N GLY A 303 -10.55 0.82 0.23
CA GLY A 303 -11.49 -0.13 0.83
C GLY A 303 -11.50 -0.04 2.37
N ALA A 304 -10.31 0.03 2.98
CA ALA A 304 -10.19 0.24 4.42
C ALA A 304 -10.74 1.61 4.84
N ALA A 305 -10.51 2.66 4.04
CA ALA A 305 -11.05 4.01 4.30
C ALA A 305 -12.58 4.05 4.33
N ARG A 306 -13.26 3.32 3.43
CA ARG A 306 -14.73 3.20 3.45
C ARG A 306 -15.25 2.55 4.73
N ASP A 307 -14.57 1.52 5.22
CA ASP A 307 -14.91 0.89 6.49
C ASP A 307 -14.61 1.78 7.70
N VAL A 308 -13.56 2.59 7.65
CA VAL A 308 -13.30 3.61 8.69
C VAL A 308 -14.51 4.53 8.84
N VAL A 309 -15.12 5.00 7.74
CA VAL A 309 -16.35 5.80 7.79
C VAL A 309 -17.48 5.06 8.50
N ARG A 310 -17.68 3.77 8.18
CA ARG A 310 -18.71 2.95 8.82
C ARG A 310 -18.49 2.84 10.32
N LEU A 311 -17.27 2.54 10.75
CA LEU A 311 -16.91 2.39 12.16
C LEU A 311 -17.07 3.72 12.93
N VAL A 312 -16.67 4.84 12.32
CA VAL A 312 -16.91 6.19 12.89
C VAL A 312 -18.42 6.42 13.10
N ASP A 313 -19.25 6.03 12.14
CA ASP A 313 -20.72 6.08 12.24
C ASP A 313 -21.34 5.05 13.20
N GLY A 314 -20.54 4.13 13.77
CA GLY A 314 -21.03 3.05 14.64
C GLY A 314 -21.73 1.93 13.88
N LYS A 315 -21.47 1.82 12.58
CA LYS A 315 -21.96 0.73 11.73
C LYS A 315 -20.91 -0.38 11.67
N PRO A 316 -21.32 -1.66 11.68
CA PRO A 316 -20.39 -2.76 11.51
C PRO A 316 -19.77 -2.76 10.11
N ILE A 317 -18.58 -3.33 10.01
CA ILE A 317 -17.96 -3.70 8.73
C ILE A 317 -18.83 -4.77 8.06
N GLU A 318 -19.00 -4.68 6.76
CA GLU A 318 -19.69 -5.71 5.99
C GLU A 318 -18.75 -6.91 5.80
N ASN A 319 -19.23 -8.09 6.19
CA ASN A 319 -18.52 -9.33 5.90
C ASN A 319 -18.45 -9.53 4.38
N SER A 320 -17.30 -9.97 3.87
CA SER A 320 -17.26 -10.53 2.53
C SER A 320 -18.13 -11.79 2.53
N ASP A 321 -19.20 -11.82 1.74
CA ASP A 321 -19.93 -13.05 1.47
C ASP A 321 -18.95 -14.03 0.80
N SER A 322 -18.42 -14.98 1.58
CA SER A 322 -17.47 -16.01 1.16
C SER A 322 -18.07 -16.97 0.12
N SER A 323 -19.36 -16.85 -0.16
CA SER A 323 -20.13 -17.63 -1.15
C SER A 323 -19.83 -17.25 -2.60
N ASN A 324 -19.23 -16.07 -2.87
CA ASN A 324 -18.91 -15.64 -4.24
C ASN A 324 -17.53 -16.12 -4.74
N PHE A 325 -16.62 -16.52 -3.85
CA PHE A 325 -15.26 -16.93 -4.24
C PHE A 325 -15.13 -18.43 -4.57
N SER A 326 -16.17 -19.24 -4.32
CA SER A 326 -16.15 -20.69 -4.59
C SER A 326 -16.55 -21.08 -6.03
N ARG A 327 -16.82 -20.12 -6.92
CA ARG A 327 -17.36 -20.39 -8.27
C ARG A 327 -16.35 -20.37 -9.41
N SER A 328 -15.05 -20.20 -9.16
CA SER A 328 -14.04 -20.15 -10.24
C SER A 328 -13.01 -21.29 -10.22
N THR A 329 -13.27 -22.36 -9.48
CA THR A 329 -12.47 -23.61 -9.53
C THR A 329 -13.36 -24.80 -9.87
N THR A 330 -13.78 -24.88 -11.13
CA THR A 330 -14.18 -26.12 -11.81
C THR A 330 -13.83 -25.99 -13.28
#